data_AF-A0A1R3TVR4-F1
#
_entry.id   AF-A0A1R3TVR4-F1
#
_cell.length_a   1.000
_cell.length_b   1.000
_cell.length_c   1.000
_cell.angle_alpha   90.00
_cell.angle_beta   90.00
_cell.angle_gamma   90.00
#
_symmetry.space_group_name_H-M   'P 1'
#
loop_
_entity.id
_entity.type
_entity.pdbx_description
1 polymer ?
#
loop_
_entity_poly.entity_id
_entity_poly.type
_entity_poly.pdbx_seq_one_letter_code
_entity_poly.pdbx_strand_id
1 'polypeptide(L)'
;MLDNEAEHGIQNWVSPSEIARLLLMRCVPKLLPGYEPSGYRVLGVIIPDLDEVMQMEIGKLPSPASPILPLYLRPALLAGVAIVQHAGPEMLHMLSGHMMGENKARFDSAIEEISDCSRQSLGSSQLHLI
;
A
#
# COMPACT_ATOMS: atom_id res chain seq x y z
N MET A 1 -9.24 12.02 9.89
CA MET A 1 -8.85 11.32 8.64
C MET A 1 -10.02 10.70 7.88
N LEU A 2 -11.16 10.38 8.53
CA LEU A 2 -12.42 10.08 7.84
C LEU A 2 -13.13 11.35 7.31
N ASP A 3 -12.77 12.54 7.79
CA ASP A 3 -13.43 13.80 7.38
C ASP A 3 -13.08 14.31 5.97
N ASN A 4 -12.01 13.80 5.34
CA ASN A 4 -11.58 14.38 4.06
C ASN A 4 -12.49 14.01 2.89
N GLU A 5 -13.23 12.90 2.98
CA GLU A 5 -14.26 12.53 2.00
C GLU A 5 -15.53 13.38 2.14
N ALA A 6 -15.83 13.88 3.34
CA ALA A 6 -17.04 14.66 3.60
C ALA A 6 -16.89 16.16 3.29
N GLU A 7 -15.69 16.74 3.46
CA GLU A 7 -15.52 18.19 3.37
C GLU A 7 -14.97 18.72 2.03
N HIS A 8 -14.22 17.92 1.24
CA HIS A 8 -13.45 18.48 0.12
C HIS A 8 -13.77 17.96 -1.28
N GLY A 9 -14.63 16.94 -1.45
CA GLY A 9 -14.92 16.40 -2.78
C GLY A 9 -13.67 15.99 -3.57
N ILE A 10 -12.56 15.72 -2.89
CA ILE A 10 -11.33 15.25 -3.53
C ILE A 10 -11.60 13.81 -3.90
N GLN A 11 -11.88 13.61 -5.18
CA GLN A 11 -11.95 12.28 -5.76
C GLN A 11 -10.58 11.62 -5.53
N ASN A 12 -10.50 10.74 -4.53
CA ASN A 12 -9.32 9.94 -4.29
C ASN A 12 -9.04 9.14 -5.58
N TRP A 13 -7.86 9.30 -6.16
CA TRP A 13 -7.48 8.69 -7.45
C TRP A 13 -7.40 7.15 -7.41
N VAL A 14 -7.48 6.58 -6.20
CA VAL A 14 -7.47 5.15 -5.87
C VAL A 14 -8.22 4.95 -4.55
N SER A 15 -8.77 3.75 -4.30
CA SER A 15 -9.36 3.44 -3.00
C SER A 15 -8.29 3.41 -1.90
N PRO A 16 -8.52 3.99 -0.71
CA PRO A 16 -7.63 3.85 0.44
C PRO A 16 -7.33 2.39 0.81
N SER A 17 -8.28 1.48 0.53
CA SER A 17 -8.13 0.04 0.78
C SER A 17 -7.14 -0.64 -0.18
N GLU A 18 -7.02 -0.14 -1.42
CA GLU A 18 -6.06 -0.63 -2.41
C GLU A 18 -4.65 -0.17 -2.06
N ILE A 19 -4.48 1.09 -1.66
CA ILE A 19 -3.22 1.58 -1.10
C ILE A 19 -2.82 0.72 0.10
N ALA A 20 -3.73 0.52 1.06
CA ALA A 20 -3.44 -0.27 2.25
C ALA A 20 -2.96 -1.69 1.91
N ARG A 21 -3.58 -2.33 0.89
CA ARG A 21 -3.19 -3.65 0.40
C ARG A 21 -1.76 -3.65 -0.14
N LEU A 22 -1.42 -2.65 -0.96
CA LEU A 22 -0.08 -2.48 -1.53
C LEU A 22 0.97 -2.23 -0.43
N LEU A 23 0.68 -1.38 0.55
CA LEU A 23 1.57 -1.08 1.67
C LEU A 23 1.87 -2.32 2.53
N LEU A 24 0.90 -3.22 2.65
CA LEU A 24 1.06 -4.48 3.37
C LEU A 24 1.74 -5.57 2.51
N MET A 25 2.14 -5.31 1.26
CA MET A 25 2.92 -6.29 0.49
C MET A 25 4.36 -6.38 0.99
N ARG A 26 4.94 -7.57 0.87
CA ARG A 26 6.36 -7.82 1.22
C ARG A 26 7.25 -7.38 0.07
N CYS A 27 8.33 -6.66 0.36
CA CYS A 27 9.30 -6.26 -0.67
C CYS A 27 10.13 -7.44 -1.18
N VAL A 28 10.51 -8.38 -0.29
CA VAL A 28 11.42 -9.49 -0.61
C VAL A 28 10.65 -10.83 -0.67
N PRO A 29 10.97 -11.73 -1.62
CA PRO A 29 10.40 -13.07 -1.67
C PRO A 29 10.75 -13.89 -0.41
N LYS A 30 9.84 -14.77 0.02
CA LYS A 30 9.95 -15.56 1.27
C LYS A 30 11.07 -16.63 1.26
N LEU A 31 11.80 -16.79 0.16
CA LEU A 31 12.60 -17.99 -0.15
C LEU A 31 14.13 -17.78 -0.16
N LEU A 32 14.66 -16.70 0.41
CA LEU A 32 16.12 -16.52 0.54
C LEU A 32 16.61 -17.10 1.88
N PRO A 33 17.19 -18.32 1.92
CA PRO A 33 17.79 -18.83 3.15
C PRO A 33 19.05 -18.01 3.48
N GLY A 34 19.08 -17.40 4.66
CA GLY A 34 20.21 -16.59 5.14
C GLY A 34 20.06 -15.08 4.99
N TYR A 35 18.97 -14.60 4.36
CA TYR A 35 18.59 -13.19 4.36
C TYR A 35 17.32 -13.02 5.20
N GLU A 36 17.47 -12.53 6.43
CA GLU A 36 16.40 -12.27 7.40
C GLU A 36 15.88 -10.81 7.30
N PRO A 37 15.13 -10.46 6.23
CA PRO A 37 14.16 -9.39 6.35
C PRO A 37 12.79 -9.88 5.87
N SER A 38 12.37 -11.04 6.38
CA SER A 38 11.04 -11.60 6.06
C SER A 38 9.86 -10.71 6.52
N GLY A 39 10.17 -9.64 7.26
CA GLY A 39 9.29 -8.57 7.70
C GLY A 39 9.25 -7.31 6.82
N TYR A 40 10.21 -7.08 5.90
CA TYR A 40 10.32 -5.82 5.17
C TYR A 40 9.14 -5.64 4.20
N ARG A 41 8.32 -4.61 4.48
CA ARG A 41 7.13 -4.30 3.70
C ARG A 41 7.24 -2.93 3.08
N VAL A 42 6.40 -2.68 2.09
CA VAL A 42 6.28 -1.37 1.46
C VAL A 42 5.94 -0.30 2.52
N LEU A 43 5.14 -0.65 3.53
CA LEU A 43 4.83 0.25 4.65
C LEU A 43 6.07 0.73 5.42
N GLY A 44 7.07 -0.14 5.62
CA GLY A 44 8.32 0.22 6.31
C GLY A 44 9.25 1.12 5.49
N VAL A 45 9.03 1.20 4.17
CA VAL A 45 9.71 2.19 3.31
C VAL A 45 9.16 3.60 3.55
N ILE A 46 7.88 3.71 3.87
CA ILE A 46 7.20 5.01 4.07
C ILE A 46 7.30 5.48 5.52
N ILE A 47 7.13 4.55 6.45
CA ILE A 47 7.19 4.81 7.87
C ILE A 47 8.59 4.40 8.35
N PRO A 48 9.52 5.36 8.55
CA PRO A 48 10.88 5.04 8.96
C PRO A 48 10.87 4.30 10.30
N ASP A 49 11.89 3.46 10.49
CA ASP A 49 12.13 2.65 11.70
C ASP A 49 11.02 1.63 12.04
N LEU A 50 9.93 1.57 11.26
CA LEU A 50 8.82 0.66 11.51
C LEU A 50 9.31 -0.79 11.48
N ASP A 51 10.07 -1.17 10.45
CA ASP A 51 10.57 -2.54 10.30
C ASP A 51 11.53 -2.94 11.44
N GLU A 52 12.29 -2.00 12.01
CA GLU A 52 13.17 -2.27 13.15
C GLU A 52 12.37 -2.51 14.44
N VAL A 53 11.36 -1.67 14.70
CA VAL A 53 10.42 -1.86 15.81
C VAL A 53 9.64 -3.17 15.66
N MET A 54 9.25 -3.51 14.43
CA MET A 54 8.55 -4.76 14.09
C MET A 54 9.39 -6.00 14.34
N GLN A 55 10.71 -5.95 14.15
CA GLN A 55 11.62 -7.06 14.44
C GLN A 55 11.88 -7.20 15.93
N MET A 56 11.76 -6.10 16.69
CA MET A 56 11.93 -6.09 18.15
C MET A 56 10.69 -6.61 18.89
N GLU A 57 9.49 -6.40 18.33
CA GLU A 57 8.25 -6.99 18.81
C GLU A 57 8.03 -8.38 18.21
N ILE A 58 7.77 -9.40 19.03
CA ILE A 58 7.51 -10.80 18.62
C ILE A 58 6.15 -10.94 17.86
N GLY A 59 5.57 -9.83 17.40
CA GLY A 59 4.31 -9.77 16.70
C GLY A 59 4.45 -10.19 15.23
N LYS A 60 3.79 -11.29 14.85
CA LYS A 60 3.66 -11.65 13.43
C LYS A 60 2.84 -10.58 12.71
N LEU A 61 3.44 -9.92 11.72
CA LEU A 61 2.70 -9.15 10.72
C LEU A 61 1.52 -9.97 10.15
N PRO A 62 0.48 -9.31 9.61
CA PRO A 62 -0.58 -10.01 8.93
C PRO A 62 -0.04 -10.92 7.82
N SER A 63 -0.57 -12.13 7.83
CA SER A 63 -0.26 -13.20 6.89
C SER A 63 -1.56 -13.90 6.51
N PRO A 64 -1.60 -14.76 5.48
CA PRO A 64 -2.80 -15.54 5.18
C PRO A 64 -3.32 -16.34 6.39
N ALA A 65 -2.43 -16.75 7.31
CA ALA A 65 -2.78 -17.45 8.54
C ALA A 65 -3.21 -16.52 9.69
N SER A 66 -2.97 -15.22 9.57
CA SER A 66 -3.24 -14.20 10.57
C SER A 66 -3.64 -12.89 9.87
N PRO A 67 -4.82 -12.81 9.25
CA PRO A 67 -5.16 -11.71 8.35
C PRO A 67 -5.43 -10.38 9.09
N ILE A 68 -5.65 -10.44 10.40
CA ILE A 68 -5.97 -9.27 11.22
C ILE A 68 -4.70 -8.47 11.48
N LEU A 69 -4.70 -7.21 11.05
CA LEU A 69 -3.63 -6.26 11.37
C LEU A 69 -3.62 -5.95 12.87
N PRO A 70 -2.49 -6.14 13.58
CA PRO A 70 -2.33 -5.77 14.98
C PRO A 70 -2.71 -4.30 15.24
N LEU A 71 -3.34 -4.05 16.40
CA LEU A 71 -3.87 -2.72 16.75
C LEU A 71 -2.78 -1.63 16.71
N TYR A 72 -1.58 -1.93 17.19
CA TYR A 72 -0.46 -1.00 17.25
C TYR A 72 0.09 -0.59 15.87
N LEU A 73 -0.17 -1.38 14.81
CA LEU A 73 0.24 -1.06 13.44
C LEU A 73 -0.79 -0.24 12.66
N ARG A 74 -2.02 -0.14 13.16
CA ARG A 74 -3.10 0.59 12.48
C ARG A 74 -2.76 2.08 12.28
N PRO A 75 -2.19 2.80 13.26
CA PRO A 75 -1.78 4.19 13.07
C PRO A 75 -0.75 4.34 11.94
N ALA A 76 0.25 3.46 11.89
CA ALA A 76 1.28 3.47 10.84
C ALA A 76 0.66 3.21 9.46
N LEU A 77 -0.24 2.24 9.34
CA LEU A 77 -0.94 1.97 8.09
C LEU A 77 -1.80 3.15 7.64
N LEU A 78 -2.57 3.76 8.55
CA LEU A 78 -3.39 4.93 8.23
C LEU A 78 -2.53 6.11 7.78
N ALA A 79 -1.41 6.36 8.45
CA ALA A 79 -0.46 7.40 8.05
C ALA A 79 0.14 7.11 6.66
N GLY A 80 0.58 5.87 6.42
CA GLY A 80 1.10 5.47 5.11
C GLY A 80 0.09 5.64 3.99
N VAL A 81 -1.17 5.25 4.23
CA VAL A 81 -2.27 5.48 3.27
C VAL A 81 -2.47 6.96 3.00
N ALA A 82 -2.49 7.81 4.03
CA ALA A 82 -2.62 9.26 3.88
C ALA A 82 -1.49 9.85 3.01
N ILE A 83 -0.25 9.44 3.27
CA ILE A 83 0.94 9.92 2.56
C ILE A 83 0.86 9.56 1.09
N VAL A 84 0.57 8.30 0.76
CA VAL A 84 0.46 7.86 -0.64
C VAL A 84 -0.72 8.53 -1.34
N GLN A 85 -1.88 8.59 -0.67
CA GLN A 85 -3.08 9.21 -1.23
C GLN A 85 -2.83 10.68 -1.61
N HIS A 86 -2.10 11.40 -0.75
CA HIS A 86 -1.73 12.80 -0.98
C HIS A 86 -0.62 12.96 -2.02
N ALA A 87 0.39 12.08 -2.02
CA ALA A 87 1.53 12.15 -2.92
C ALA A 87 1.20 11.76 -4.37
N GLY A 88 0.18 10.92 -4.57
CA GLY A 88 -0.25 10.51 -5.91
C GLY A 88 0.34 9.17 -6.38
N PRO A 89 -0.02 8.73 -7.60
CA PRO A 89 0.40 7.46 -8.18
C PRO A 89 1.92 7.34 -8.36
N GLU A 90 2.63 8.44 -8.51
CA GLU A 90 4.10 8.49 -8.63
C GLU A 90 4.78 7.88 -7.39
N MET A 91 4.18 8.04 -6.21
CA MET A 91 4.66 7.42 -4.98
C MET A 91 4.64 5.90 -5.09
N LEU A 92 3.61 5.29 -5.70
CA LEU A 92 3.57 3.84 -5.90
C LEU A 92 4.67 3.37 -6.86
N HIS A 93 4.94 4.12 -7.93
CA HIS A 93 6.05 3.82 -8.83
C HIS A 93 7.42 3.91 -8.14
N MET A 94 7.61 4.90 -7.27
CA MET A 94 8.83 5.01 -6.45
C MET A 94 8.96 3.80 -5.52
N LEU A 95 7.87 3.39 -4.87
CA LEU A 95 7.85 2.24 -3.95
C LEU A 95 8.12 0.90 -4.65
N SER A 96 7.74 0.75 -5.93
CA SER A 96 8.12 -0.41 -6.76
C SER A 96 9.64 -0.60 -6.85
N GLY A 97 10.41 0.49 -6.82
CA GLY A 97 11.88 0.45 -6.79
C GLY A 97 12.47 -0.27 -5.56
N HIS A 98 11.68 -0.38 -4.48
CA HIS A 98 12.07 -1.09 -3.26
C HIS A 98 11.65 -2.57 -3.26
N MET A 99 10.97 -3.05 -4.32
CA MET A 99 10.48 -4.41 -4.40
C MET A 99 11.40 -5.31 -5.22
N MET A 100 11.39 -6.60 -4.92
CA MET A 100 12.28 -7.58 -5.54
C MET A 100 11.55 -8.82 -6.05
N GLY A 101 12.05 -9.38 -7.15
CA GLY A 101 11.61 -10.66 -7.72
C GLY A 101 10.12 -10.71 -8.03
N GLU A 102 9.48 -11.83 -7.70
CA GLU A 102 8.05 -12.05 -7.96
C GLU A 102 7.14 -11.03 -7.28
N ASN A 103 7.52 -10.54 -6.08
CA ASN A 103 6.72 -9.54 -5.39
C ASN A 103 6.71 -8.20 -6.11
N LYS A 104 7.82 -7.83 -6.79
CA LYS A 104 7.86 -6.65 -7.65
C LYS A 104 6.87 -6.79 -8.81
N ALA A 105 6.90 -7.91 -9.53
CA ALA A 105 5.99 -8.15 -10.64
C ALA A 105 4.51 -8.08 -10.22
N ARG A 106 4.17 -8.66 -9.05
CA ARG A 106 2.81 -8.59 -8.49
C ARG A 106 2.41 -7.16 -8.10
N PHE A 107 3.34 -6.38 -7.58
CA PHE A 107 3.08 -5.00 -7.20
C PHE A 107 2.91 -4.09 -8.41
N ASP A 108 3.76 -4.24 -9.43
CA ASP A 108 3.64 -3.52 -10.70
C ASP A 108 2.30 -3.82 -11.37
N SER A 109 1.91 -5.09 -11.47
CA SER A 109 0.60 -5.50 -12.01
C SER A 109 -0.55 -4.85 -11.24
N ALA A 110 -0.47 -4.79 -9.92
CA ALA A 110 -1.52 -4.17 -9.10
C ALA A 110 -1.59 -2.63 -9.29
N ILE A 111 -0.45 -1.96 -9.54
CA ILE A 111 -0.43 -0.53 -9.90
C ILE A 111 -1.09 -0.31 -11.27
N GLU A 112 -0.81 -1.16 -12.24
CA GLU A 112 -1.42 -1.09 -13.57
C GLU A 112 -2.95 -1.26 -13.51
N GLU A 113 -3.42 -2.27 -12.75
CA GLU A 113 -4.86 -2.51 -12.54
C GLU A 113 -5.59 -1.29 -11.93
N ILE A 114 -4.99 -0.66 -10.92
CA ILE A 114 -5.52 0.55 -10.28
C ILE A 114 -5.59 1.70 -11.30
N SER A 115 -4.53 1.86 -12.10
CA SER A 115 -4.43 2.92 -13.11
C SER A 115 -5.49 2.76 -14.20
N ASP A 116 -5.76 1.53 -14.63
CA ASP A 116 -6.76 1.23 -15.64
C ASP A 116 -8.19 1.37 -15.10
N CYS A 117 -8.46 0.99 -13.84
CA CYS A 117 -9.75 1.25 -13.19
C CYS A 117 -10.04 2.75 -13.06
N SER A 118 -9.03 3.54 -12.69
CA SER A 118 -9.15 5.01 -12.58
C SER A 118 -9.52 5.65 -13.93
N ARG A 119 -8.90 5.20 -15.03
CA ARG A 119 -9.21 5.64 -16.41
C ARG A 119 -10.64 5.29 -16.83
N GLN A 120 -11.13 4.09 -16.51
CA GLN A 120 -12.49 3.65 -16.86
C GLN A 120 -13.56 4.46 -16.10
N SER A 121 -13.32 4.78 -14.83
CA SER A 121 -14.23 5.61 -14.02
C SER A 121 -14.32 7.05 -14.56
N LEU A 122 -13.20 7.63 -15.00
CA LEU A 122 -13.16 8.95 -15.63
C LEU A 122 -13.88 8.96 -16.99
N GLY A 123 -13.71 7.91 -17.80
CA GLY A 123 -14.41 7.76 -19.09
C GLY A 123 -15.92 7.59 -18.95
N SER A 124 -16.39 6.88 -17.92
CA SER A 124 -17.82 6.68 -17.66
C SER A 124 -18.53 7.95 -17.18
N SER A 125 -17.82 8.88 -16.55
CA SER A 125 -18.40 10.12 -16.02
C SER A 125 -18.70 11.18 -17.10
N GLN A 126 -18.21 10.99 -18.33
CA GLN A 126 -18.44 11.90 -19.46
C GLN A 126 -19.69 11.58 -20.30
N LEU A 127 -20.46 10.54 -19.97
CA LEU A 127 -21.65 10.13 -20.74
C LEU A 127 -23.00 10.63 -20.19
N HIS A 128 -23.01 11.61 -19.28
CA HIS A 128 -24.23 12.26 -18.81
C HIS A 128 -24.12 13.79 -18.87
N LEU A 129 -24.16 14.34 -20.07
CA LEU A 129 -24.63 15.71 -20.30
C LEU A 129 -25.33 15.70 -21.66
N ILE A 130 -26.66 15.61 -21.61
CA ILE A 130 -27.58 15.84 -22.74
C ILE A 130 -27.80 17.36 -22.83
#